data_AF-A0A523RSQ4-F1
#
_entry.id   AF-A0A523RSQ4-F1
#
_cell.length_a   1.000
_cell.length_b   1.000
_cell.length_c   1.000
_cell.angle_alpha   90.00
_cell.angle_beta   90.00
_cell.angle_gamma   90.00
#
_symmetry.space_group_name_H-M   'P 1'
#
loop_
_entity.id
_entity.type
_entity.pdbx_description
1 polymer ?
#
loop_
_entity_poly.entity_id
_entity_poly.type
_entity_poly.pdbx_seq_one_letter_code
_entity_poly.pdbx_strand_id
1 'polypeptide(L)' 'MQAALWYGKKDVRIKNVSEPSSPGKNEVLVKILRCGICGTDVHEYVAGPITIP' A
#
# COMPACT_ATOMS: atom_id res chain seq x y z
N MET A 1 7.35 -0.10 -10.66
CA MET A 1 6.13 0.72 -10.47
C MET A 1 6.26 1.65 -9.26
N GLN A 2 5.53 2.78 -9.24
CA GLN A 2 5.45 3.65 -8.06
C GLN A 2 4.45 3.09 -7.03
N ALA A 3 4.80 3.15 -5.75
CA ALA A 3 3.94 2.72 -4.64
C ALA A 3 4.12 3.63 -3.42
N ALA A 4 3.03 3.85 -2.67
CA ALA A 4 3.08 4.42 -1.33
C ALA A 4 3.36 3.30 -0.32
N LEU A 5 4.44 3.46 0.46
CA LEU A 5 4.88 2.49 1.45
C LEU A 5 4.85 3.13 2.84
N TRP A 6 4.24 2.44 3.79
CA TRP A 6 4.14 2.86 5.18
C TRP A 6 5.31 2.27 6.01
N TYR A 7 5.96 3.11 6.81
CA TYR A 7 7.08 2.73 7.69
C TYR A 7 6.77 2.99 9.17
N GLY A 8 5.51 3.33 9.49
CA GLY A 8 5.05 3.61 10.84
C GLY A 8 4.41 4.98 10.98
N LYS A 9 4.16 5.36 12.23
CA LYS A 9 3.45 6.61 12.58
C LYS A 9 4.04 7.81 11.84
N LYS A 10 3.18 8.50 11.08
CA LYS A 10 3.50 9.68 10.27
C LYS A 10 4.59 9.47 9.21
N ASP A 11 4.84 8.23 8.78
CA ASP A 11 5.86 7.89 7.80
C ASP A 11 5.28 7.08 6.63
N VAL A 12 4.88 7.80 5.58
CA VAL A 12 4.51 7.23 4.28
C VAL A 12 5.41 7.84 3.22
N ARG A 13 5.99 6.98 2.37
CA ARG A 13 6.93 7.39 1.33
C ARG A 13 6.50 6.83 -0.01
N ILE A 14 6.59 7.65 -1.05
CA ILE A 14 6.47 7.17 -2.42
C ILE A 14 7.81 6.61 -2.86
N LYS A 15 7.85 5.33 -3.25
CA LYS A 15 9.05 4.69 -3.79
C LYS A 15 8.76 4.02 -5.12
N ASN A 16 9.80 3.89 -5.94
CA ASN A 16 9.79 2.95 -7.06
C ASN A 16 10.14 1.56 -6.53
N VAL A 17 9.26 0.60 -6.80
CA VAL A 17 9.43 -0.82 -6.48
C VAL A 17 9.45 -1.64 -7.77
N SER A 18 9.98 -2.87 -7.71
CA SER A 18 9.89 -3.81 -8.84
C SER A 18 8.44 -4.09 -9.20
N GLU A 19 8.18 -4.39 -10.46
CA GLU A 19 6.87 -4.89 -10.86
C GLU A 19 6.64 -6.29 -10.26
N PRO A 20 5.38 -6.66 -9.97
CA PRO A 20 5.06 -8.02 -9.57
C PRO A 20 5.51 -9.03 -10.65
N SER A 21 5.88 -10.23 -10.22
CA SER A 21 6.11 -11.34 -11.14
C SER A 21 4.82 -11.73 -11.85
N SER A 22 4.95 -12.56 -12.91
CA SER A 22 3.79 -13.14 -13.58
C SER A 22 2.85 -13.82 -12.57
N PRO A 23 1.52 -13.60 -12.68
CA PRO A 23 0.57 -14.17 -11.75
C PRO A 23 0.57 -15.71 -11.81
N GLY A 24 0.28 -16.35 -10.68
CA GLY A 24 0.09 -17.80 -10.60
C GLY A 24 -1.19 -18.30 -11.28
N LYS A 25 -1.43 -19.61 -11.21
CA LYS A 25 -2.53 -20.31 -11.92
C LYS A 25 -3.94 -19.69 -11.69
N ASN A 26 -4.17 -19.05 -10.55
CA ASN A 26 -5.47 -18.48 -10.17
C ASN A 26 -5.36 -17.01 -9.74
N GLU A 27 -4.36 -16.29 -10.24
CA GLU A 27 -4.13 -14.89 -9.90
C GLU A 27 -4.25 -14.03 -11.16
N VAL A 28 -4.50 -12.73 -10.96
CA VAL A 28 -4.46 -11.74 -12.04
C VAL A 28 -3.64 -10.54 -11.59
N LEU A 29 -2.86 -9.98 -12.51
CA LEU A 29 -2.14 -8.73 -12.27
C LEU A 29 -3.01 -7.56 -12.74
N VAL A 30 -3.38 -6.68 -11.81
CA VAL A 30 -4.26 -5.54 -12.08
C VAL A 30 -3.44 -4.25 -12.19
N LYS A 31 -3.63 -3.52 -13.29
CA LYS A 31 -3.13 -2.14 -13.42
C LYS A 31 -4.10 -1.17 -12.74
N ILE A 32 -3.65 -0.56 -11.65
CA ILE A 32 -4.46 0.40 -10.88
C ILE A 32 -4.65 1.69 -11.67
N LEU A 33 -5.91 2.12 -11.85
CA LEU A 33 -6.26 3.41 -12.46
C LEU A 33 -6.46 4.51 -11.40
N ARG A 34 -7.12 4.18 -10.29
CA ARG A 34 -7.40 5.06 -9.15
C ARG A 34 -7.32 4.29 -7.84
N CYS A 35 -6.85 4.95 -6.79
CA CYS A 35 -6.81 4.42 -5.42
C CYS A 35 -7.17 5.57 -4.46
N GLY A 36 -8.10 5.31 -3.53
CA GLY A 36 -8.52 6.26 -2.50
C GLY A 36 -7.94 5.87 -1.15
N ILE A 37 -7.85 6.84 -0.25
CA ILE A 37 -7.42 6.62 1.14
C ILE A 37 -8.65 6.26 1.99
N CYS A 38 -8.59 5.16 2.74
CA CYS A 38 -9.64 4.81 3.68
C CYS A 38 -9.50 5.61 4.99
N GLY A 39 -10.59 5.84 5.71
CA GLY A 39 -10.55 6.50 7.02
C GLY A 39 -9.69 5.74 8.05
N THR A 40 -9.68 4.41 7.99
CA THR A 40 -8.83 3.58 8.86
C THR A 40 -7.34 3.81 8.62
N ASP A 41 -6.92 4.00 7.37
CA ASP A 41 -5.52 4.28 7.05
C ASP A 41 -5.04 5.60 7.67
N VAL A 42 -5.95 6.59 7.76
CA VAL A 42 -5.66 7.87 8.42
C VAL A 42 -5.44 7.67 9.92
N HIS A 43 -6.24 6.82 10.57
CA HIS A 43 -6.05 6.51 11.98
C HIS A 43 -4.69 5.82 12.23
N GLU A 44 -4.32 4.84 11.39
CA GLU A 44 -3.02 4.16 11.44
C GLU A 44 -1.84 5.13 11.22
N TYR A 45 -1.96 6.02 10.23
CA TYR A 45 -0.94 7.02 9.94
C TYR A 45 -0.71 7.96 11.13
N VAL A 46 -1.78 8.41 11.78
CA VAL A 46 -1.71 9.39 12.88
C VAL A 46 -1.25 8.74 14.18
N ALA A 47 -1.76 7.55 14.52
CA ALA A 47 -1.54 6.92 15.82
C ALA A 47 -0.35 5.94 15.84
N GLY A 48 0.00 5.36 14.69
CA GLY A 48 0.81 4.13 14.61
C GLY A 48 -0.09 2.89 14.46
N PRO A 49 0.48 1.68 14.47
CA PRO A 49 -0.27 0.43 14.31
C PRO A 49 -1.34 0.27 15.39
N ILE A 50 -2.61 0.34 15.00
CA ILE A 50 -3.79 0.04 15.84
C ILE A 50 -4.40 -1.31 15.42
N THR A 51 -4.60 -1.50 14.11
CA THR A 51 -5.29 -2.66 13.52
C THR A 51 -4.39 -3.55 12.68
N ILE A 52 -3.21 -3.05 12.29
CA ILE A 52 -2.21 -3.78 11.51
C ILE A 52 -1.20 -4.39 12.50
N PRO A 53 -0.99 -5.73 12.52
CA PRO A 53 0.04 -6.35 13.34
C PRO A 53 1.47 -5.98 12.90
#